data_AF-K2BVB1-F1
#
_entry.id   AF-K2BVB1-F1
#
_cell.length_a   1.000
_cell.length_b   1.000
_cell.length_c   1.000
_cell.angle_alpha   90.00
_cell.angle_beta   90.00
_cell.angle_gamma   90.00
#
_symmetry.space_group_name_H-M   'P 1'
#
loop_
_entity.id
_entity.type
_entity.pdbx_description
1 polymer ?
#
loop_
_entity_poly.entity_id
_entity_poly.type
_entity_poly.pdbx_seq_one_letter_code
_entity_poly.pdbx_strand_id
1 'polypeptide(L)'
;MKKLELKDIVHTNQKLLVQELQKRRIDVHSIDSSIELIKAVYKNHEEYILDRFSSLTPHSQVEITADKYLAKKIMHNNWISVTKGEVFNWEEISKALEYISKELSFPIVFKPNWWSHGDEIIMNISSLLEFKEVVNSFCKKFGEKSSFLIEEQFNGKEYRVFIAKTGNYAVLHRDPAYVVGNWIKNILQLIEDENIKREESYSSVCLCPIIIDSQVIPNVHIIPKKWEKIYVRTNSNLAKWGYSIDMTDSIHSSIISIAKKVLNSFPWLPYAWIDILSTNSTFKQNQETYKVLEVNSNPWLSMHMFPGTGKPRNIAKIIVDIIFPETI
;
A
#
# COMPACT_ATOMS: atom_id res chain seq x y z
N MET A 1 -4.44 -17.57 30.15
CA MET A 1 -4.16 -17.13 28.76
C MET A 1 -2.84 -17.76 28.34
N LYS A 2 -2.73 -18.26 27.11
CA LYS A 2 -1.51 -18.92 26.64
C LYS A 2 -0.52 -17.85 26.22
N LYS A 3 0.71 -17.90 26.74
CA LYS A 3 1.81 -17.07 26.28
C LYS A 3 2.02 -17.33 24.79
N LEU A 4 2.09 -16.26 24.00
CA LEU A 4 2.15 -16.36 22.55
C LEU A 4 3.54 -16.80 22.11
N GLU A 5 3.64 -17.92 21.41
CA GLU A 5 4.86 -18.33 20.73
C GLU A 5 4.83 -17.88 19.27
N LEU A 6 5.97 -17.45 18.72
CA LEU A 6 6.06 -16.94 17.34
C LEU A 6 5.61 -17.94 16.26
N LYS A 7 5.62 -19.23 16.57
CA LYS A 7 5.17 -20.30 15.68
C LYS A 7 3.64 -20.36 15.57
N ASP A 8 2.93 -19.81 16.56
CA ASP A 8 1.47 -19.83 16.63
C ASP A 8 0.83 -18.64 15.88
N ILE A 9 1.65 -17.70 15.35
CA ILE A 9 1.18 -16.53 14.59
C ILE A 9 1.29 -16.82 13.09
N VAL A 10 0.14 -16.83 12.43
CA VAL A 10 0.03 -17.11 10.99
C VAL A 10 0.41 -15.88 10.16
N HIS A 11 -0.04 -14.69 10.56
CA HIS A 11 0.15 -13.49 9.76
C HIS A 11 1.50 -12.81 10.05
N THR A 12 2.28 -12.67 8.99
CA THR A 12 3.63 -12.11 9.00
C THR A 12 3.72 -10.76 9.71
N ASN A 13 2.79 -9.83 9.48
CA ASN A 13 2.94 -8.47 10.02
C ASN A 13 2.73 -8.43 11.53
N GLN A 14 1.70 -9.10 12.05
CA GLN A 14 1.52 -9.21 13.48
C GLN A 14 2.70 -9.96 14.12
N LYS A 15 3.22 -11.00 13.46
CA LYS A 15 4.41 -11.73 13.95
C LYS A 15 5.62 -10.81 14.14
N LEU A 16 5.87 -9.89 13.21
CA LEU A 16 6.97 -8.92 13.31
C LEU A 16 6.77 -7.94 14.47
N LEU A 17 5.53 -7.50 14.70
CA LEU A 17 5.19 -6.67 15.87
C LEU A 17 5.43 -7.44 17.17
N VAL A 18 4.95 -8.68 17.26
CA VAL A 18 5.13 -9.54 18.44
C VAL A 18 6.61 -9.85 18.71
N GLN A 19 7.41 -10.09 17.68
CA GLN A 19 8.87 -10.28 17.84
C GLN A 19 9.52 -9.08 18.53
N GLU A 20 9.15 -7.86 18.12
CA GLU A 20 9.69 -6.64 18.69
C GLU A 20 9.18 -6.40 20.13
N LEU A 21 7.90 -6.71 20.41
CA LEU A 21 7.34 -6.69 21.78
C LEU A 21 8.12 -7.64 22.71
N GLN A 22 8.28 -8.90 22.29
CA GLN A 22 8.94 -9.94 23.08
C GLN A 22 10.43 -9.64 23.30
N LYS A 23 11.11 -9.04 22.31
CA LYS A 23 12.50 -8.59 22.44
C LYS A 23 12.70 -7.60 23.60
N ARG A 24 11.66 -6.83 23.93
CA ARG A 24 11.65 -5.86 25.04
C ARG A 24 11.13 -6.44 26.35
N ARG A 25 10.95 -7.76 26.43
CA ARG A 25 10.38 -8.46 27.58
C ARG A 25 8.95 -8.01 27.92
N ILE A 26 8.22 -7.50 26.94
CA ILE A 26 6.78 -7.28 27.05
C ILE A 26 6.12 -8.67 26.98
N ASP A 27 5.25 -8.98 27.94
CA ASP A 27 4.57 -10.26 27.98
C ASP A 27 3.38 -10.25 27.03
N VAL A 28 3.33 -11.19 26.09
CA VAL A 28 2.34 -11.20 25.01
C VAL A 28 1.54 -12.49 25.07
N HIS A 29 0.22 -12.36 25.07
CA HIS A 29 -0.75 -13.45 25.12
C HIS A 29 -1.70 -13.35 23.95
N SER A 30 -2.00 -14.49 23.30
CA SER A 30 -3.10 -14.52 22.33
C SER A 30 -4.44 -14.53 23.06
N ILE A 31 -5.36 -13.67 22.64
CA ILE A 31 -6.78 -13.74 23.02
C ILE A 31 -7.50 -14.64 22.03
N ASP A 32 -7.40 -14.28 20.75
CA ASP A 32 -8.06 -14.96 19.65
C ASP A 32 -7.19 -14.81 18.40
N SER A 33 -6.59 -15.92 17.97
CA SER A 33 -5.72 -15.96 16.80
C SER A 33 -6.48 -15.84 15.47
N SER A 34 -7.80 -16.10 15.45
CA SER A 34 -8.61 -16.04 14.22
C SER A 34 -8.83 -14.61 13.73
N ILE A 35 -8.81 -13.64 14.65
CA ILE A 35 -8.93 -12.21 14.38
C ILE A 35 -7.66 -11.44 14.72
N GLU A 36 -6.55 -12.14 15.00
CA GLU A 36 -5.27 -11.52 15.36
C GLU A 36 -5.37 -10.59 16.58
N LEU A 37 -6.13 -10.99 17.61
CA LEU A 37 -6.23 -10.22 18.85
C LEU A 37 -5.24 -10.73 19.89
N ILE A 38 -4.32 -9.85 20.29
CA ILE A 38 -3.33 -10.12 21.33
C ILE A 38 -3.47 -9.15 22.49
N LYS A 39 -3.02 -9.58 23.67
CA LYS A 39 -2.82 -8.74 24.85
C LYS A 39 -1.32 -8.64 25.14
N ALA A 40 -0.81 -7.42 25.20
CA ALA A 40 0.58 -7.10 25.54
C ALA A 40 0.63 -6.39 26.90
N VAL A 41 1.51 -6.83 27.79
CA VAL A 41 1.61 -6.32 29.17
C VAL A 41 3.06 -6.03 29.53
N TYR A 42 3.33 -4.82 30.01
CA TYR A 42 4.61 -4.41 30.56
C TYR A 42 4.39 -3.62 31.86
N LYS A 43 4.78 -4.22 33.00
CA LYS A 43 4.53 -3.66 34.33
C LYS A 43 3.04 -3.34 34.53
N ASN A 44 2.68 -2.06 34.65
CA ASN A 44 1.31 -1.60 34.85
C ASN A 44 0.62 -1.15 33.53
N HIS A 45 1.31 -1.25 32.41
CA HIS A 45 0.77 -0.92 31.09
C HIS A 45 0.26 -2.19 30.42
N GLU A 46 -1.02 -2.20 30.08
CA GLU A 46 -1.69 -3.26 29.34
C GLU A 46 -2.30 -2.68 28.05
N GLU A 47 -2.10 -3.37 26.93
CA GLU A 47 -2.65 -3.01 25.63
C GLU A 47 -3.28 -4.22 24.94
N TYR A 48 -4.46 -4.00 24.36
CA TYR A 48 -5.06 -4.92 23.40
C TYR A 48 -4.71 -4.46 22.00
N ILE A 49 -4.09 -5.34 21.23
CA ILE A 49 -3.67 -5.05 19.86
C ILE A 49 -4.42 -5.98 18.93
N LEU A 50 -5.26 -5.40 18.06
CA LEU A 50 -6.00 -6.11 17.01
C LEU A 50 -5.23 -5.96 15.70
N ASP A 51 -4.67 -7.06 15.20
CA ASP A 51 -3.66 -7.05 14.12
C ASP A 51 -2.45 -6.16 14.50
N ARG A 52 -2.48 -4.87 14.16
CA ARG A 52 -1.51 -3.84 14.61
C ARG A 52 -2.18 -2.55 15.12
N PHE A 53 -3.51 -2.53 15.23
CA PHE A 53 -4.24 -1.42 15.83
C PHE A 53 -4.13 -1.51 17.35
N SER A 54 -3.64 -0.44 17.98
CA SER A 54 -3.62 -0.27 19.44
C SER A 54 -4.66 0.76 19.91
N SER A 55 -4.76 0.97 21.22
CA SER A 55 -5.59 2.01 21.83
C SER A 55 -5.29 3.43 21.29
N LEU A 56 -4.08 3.65 20.76
CA LEU A 56 -3.61 4.93 20.24
C LEU A 56 -4.19 5.28 18.86
N THR A 57 -4.89 4.36 18.20
CA THR A 57 -5.53 4.60 16.90
C THR A 57 -7.05 4.64 17.07
N PRO A 58 -7.67 5.83 17.20
CA PRO A 58 -9.11 5.91 17.40
C PRO A 58 -9.88 5.31 16.23
N HIS A 59 -10.95 4.57 16.52
CA HIS A 59 -11.81 3.93 15.51
C HIS A 59 -12.27 4.90 14.42
N SER A 60 -12.63 6.14 14.79
CA SER A 60 -13.02 7.16 13.82
C SER A 60 -11.94 7.47 12.78
N GLN A 61 -10.66 7.40 13.16
CA GLN A 61 -9.56 7.58 12.21
C GLN A 61 -9.42 6.38 11.28
N VAL A 62 -9.66 5.16 11.78
CA VAL A 62 -9.66 3.95 10.95
C VAL A 62 -10.70 4.08 9.85
N GLU A 63 -11.95 4.42 10.21
CA GLU A 63 -13.06 4.64 9.26
C GLU A 63 -12.74 5.75 8.24
N ILE A 64 -12.23 6.89 8.72
CA ILE A 64 -11.88 8.02 7.84
C ILE A 64 -10.78 7.64 6.85
N THR A 65 -9.76 6.90 7.29
CA THR A 65 -8.65 6.47 6.41
C THR A 65 -9.03 5.33 5.48
N ALA A 66 -10.02 4.51 5.85
CA ALA A 66 -10.55 3.44 4.99
C ALA A 66 -11.38 3.97 3.82
N ASP A 67 -12.05 5.12 4.00
CA ASP A 67 -12.75 5.82 2.92
C ASP A 67 -11.79 6.74 2.14
N LYS A 68 -11.40 6.29 0.93
CA LYS A 68 -10.44 7.02 0.09
C LYS A 68 -10.91 8.43 -0.25
N TYR A 69 -12.22 8.61 -0.50
CA TYR A 69 -12.76 9.90 -0.88
C TYR A 69 -12.79 10.87 0.31
N LEU A 70 -13.22 10.42 1.49
CA LEU A 70 -13.20 11.25 2.71
C LEU A 70 -11.77 11.65 3.10
N ALA A 71 -10.84 10.70 3.10
CA ALA A 71 -9.43 10.98 3.36
C ALA A 71 -8.88 12.02 2.39
N LYS A 72 -9.22 11.92 1.10
CA LYS A 72 -8.82 12.89 0.07
C LYS A 72 -9.42 14.26 0.29
N LYS A 73 -10.69 14.37 0.66
CA LYS A 73 -11.31 15.66 1.02
C LYS A 73 -10.56 16.35 2.15
N ILE A 74 -10.20 15.61 3.20
CA ILE A 74 -9.43 16.14 4.33
C ILE A 74 -8.06 16.63 3.85
N MET A 75 -7.35 15.83 3.05
CA MET A 75 -6.05 16.21 2.49
C MET A 75 -6.14 17.45 1.58
N HIS A 76 -7.13 17.49 0.69
CA HIS A 76 -7.37 18.60 -0.22
C HIS A 76 -7.64 19.91 0.54
N ASN A 77 -8.50 19.87 1.56
CA ASN A 77 -8.80 21.03 2.43
C ASN A 77 -7.59 21.53 3.21
N ASN A 78 -6.57 20.68 3.40
CA ASN A 78 -5.29 21.03 4.00
C ASN A 78 -4.22 21.44 2.95
N TRP A 79 -4.61 21.76 1.72
CA TRP A 79 -3.73 22.18 0.63
C TRP A 79 -2.68 21.12 0.26
N ILE A 80 -3.09 19.85 0.26
CA ILE A 80 -2.26 18.72 -0.18
C ILE A 80 -2.74 18.31 -1.58
N SER A 81 -1.81 18.20 -2.53
CA SER A 81 -2.15 17.73 -3.89
C SER A 81 -2.60 16.27 -3.85
N VAL A 82 -3.86 16.04 -4.23
CA VAL A 82 -4.49 14.73 -4.42
C VAL A 82 -5.01 14.67 -5.85
N THR A 83 -5.29 13.46 -6.36
CA THR A 83 -5.97 13.34 -7.67
C THR A 83 -7.40 13.87 -7.57
N LYS A 84 -7.79 14.71 -8.52
CA LYS A 84 -9.17 15.18 -8.66
C LYS A 84 -10.10 13.99 -8.93
N GLY A 85 -11.20 13.89 -8.20
CA GLY A 85 -12.15 12.81 -8.38
C GLY A 85 -13.38 12.91 -7.49
N GLU A 86 -14.36 12.05 -7.75
CA GLU A 86 -15.66 12.03 -7.07
C GLU A 86 -16.19 10.60 -6.91
N VAL A 87 -16.94 10.38 -5.83
CA VAL A 87 -17.56 9.09 -5.50
C VAL A 87 -18.99 9.04 -6.02
N PHE A 88 -19.37 7.89 -6.58
CA PHE A 88 -20.72 7.63 -7.08
C PHE A 88 -21.19 6.25 -6.66
N ASN A 89 -22.50 6.10 -6.59
CA ASN A 89 -23.15 4.80 -6.51
C ASN A 89 -23.61 4.35 -7.92
N TRP A 90 -23.96 3.08 -8.06
CA TRP A 90 -24.49 2.52 -9.30
C TRP A 90 -25.69 3.31 -9.85
N GLU A 91 -26.61 3.70 -8.97
CA GLU A 91 -27.80 4.47 -9.34
C GLU A 91 -27.45 5.87 -9.92
N GLU A 92 -26.20 6.30 -9.76
CA GLU A 92 -25.71 7.62 -10.15
C GLU A 92 -24.80 7.59 -11.37
N ILE A 93 -24.79 6.50 -12.17
CA ILE A 93 -23.98 6.40 -13.40
C ILE A 93 -24.15 7.62 -14.32
N SER A 94 -25.38 8.12 -14.49
CA SER A 94 -25.62 9.30 -15.33
C SER A 94 -24.91 10.54 -14.81
N LYS A 95 -24.88 10.74 -13.48
CA LYS A 95 -24.13 11.83 -12.84
C LYS A 95 -22.62 11.62 -12.97
N ALA A 96 -22.17 10.36 -12.85
CA ALA A 96 -20.77 10.01 -13.04
C ALA A 96 -20.27 10.34 -14.47
N LEU A 97 -21.07 10.02 -15.50
CA LEU A 97 -20.77 10.35 -16.90
C LEU A 97 -20.72 11.87 -17.14
N GLU A 98 -21.66 12.60 -16.54
CA GLU A 98 -21.70 14.06 -16.60
C GLU A 98 -20.46 14.66 -15.94
N TYR A 99 -20.09 14.17 -14.75
CA TYR A 99 -18.89 14.58 -14.04
C TYR A 99 -17.62 14.32 -14.86
N ILE A 100 -17.45 13.12 -15.41
CA ILE A 100 -16.30 12.81 -16.28
C ILE A 100 -16.22 13.82 -17.43
N SER A 101 -17.35 14.10 -18.08
CA SER A 101 -17.39 14.97 -19.27
C SER A 101 -17.10 16.44 -18.96
N LYS A 102 -17.44 16.91 -17.75
CA LYS A 102 -17.28 18.31 -17.34
C LYS A 102 -15.98 18.59 -16.59
N GLU A 103 -15.56 17.65 -15.77
CA GLU A 103 -14.56 17.90 -14.72
C GLU A 103 -13.23 17.19 -14.95
N LEU A 104 -13.20 16.12 -15.76
CA LEU A 104 -12.02 15.29 -15.95
C LEU A 104 -11.55 15.28 -17.41
N SER A 105 -10.30 14.86 -17.60
CA SER A 105 -9.73 14.55 -18.91
C SER A 105 -9.29 13.10 -18.92
N PHE A 106 -9.40 12.45 -20.08
CA PHE A 106 -8.90 11.09 -20.27
C PHE A 106 -7.36 11.07 -20.37
N PRO A 107 -6.69 9.98 -19.92
CA PRO A 107 -7.30 8.81 -19.28
C PRO A 107 -7.74 9.06 -17.83
N ILE A 108 -8.74 8.31 -17.38
CA ILE A 108 -9.24 8.32 -16.00
C ILE A 108 -8.96 6.99 -15.29
N VAL A 109 -9.08 7.02 -13.97
CA VAL A 109 -8.95 5.85 -13.09
C VAL A 109 -10.30 5.55 -12.43
N PHE A 110 -10.69 4.29 -12.45
CA PHE A 110 -11.82 3.74 -11.69
C PHE A 110 -11.31 2.89 -10.54
N LYS A 111 -11.90 3.02 -9.35
CA LYS A 111 -11.59 2.14 -8.21
C LYS A 111 -12.75 2.02 -7.22
N PRO A 112 -12.87 0.92 -6.46
CA PRO A 112 -13.80 0.86 -5.34
C PRO A 112 -13.41 1.85 -4.24
N ASN A 113 -14.39 2.54 -3.62
CA ASN A 113 -14.08 3.54 -2.59
C ASN A 113 -13.55 2.90 -1.29
N TRP A 114 -14.16 1.80 -0.88
CA TRP A 114 -14.01 1.13 0.42
C TRP A 114 -12.96 -0.01 0.43
N TRP A 115 -12.43 -0.41 -0.73
CA TRP A 115 -11.58 -1.60 -0.84
C TRP A 115 -10.08 -1.30 -0.81
N SER A 116 -9.28 -2.05 -0.06
CA SER A 116 -7.82 -1.89 0.03
C SER A 116 -7.06 -2.77 -0.99
N HIS A 117 -5.73 -2.80 -0.91
CA HIS A 117 -4.84 -3.69 -1.68
C HIS A 117 -4.81 -3.52 -3.20
N GLY A 118 -5.45 -2.48 -3.72
CA GLY A 118 -5.44 -2.13 -5.15
C GLY A 118 -6.06 -3.18 -6.07
N ASP A 119 -6.98 -3.98 -5.55
CA ASP A 119 -7.86 -4.80 -6.38
C ASP A 119 -8.89 -3.92 -7.09
N GLU A 120 -9.31 -4.34 -8.29
CA GLU A 120 -10.35 -3.68 -9.09
C GLU A 120 -10.05 -2.21 -9.44
N ILE A 121 -8.79 -1.78 -9.30
CA ILE A 121 -8.34 -0.50 -9.85
C ILE A 121 -8.15 -0.69 -11.35
N ILE A 122 -8.92 0.06 -12.14
CA ILE A 122 -8.85 0.05 -13.59
C ILE A 122 -8.34 1.42 -14.03
N MET A 123 -7.18 1.40 -14.68
CA MET A 123 -6.48 2.59 -15.17
C MET A 123 -6.56 2.65 -16.69
N ASN A 124 -6.12 3.77 -17.27
CA ASN A 124 -6.09 4.02 -18.70
C ASN A 124 -7.46 3.96 -19.38
N ILE A 125 -8.55 4.17 -18.63
CA ILE A 125 -9.88 4.28 -19.20
C ILE A 125 -9.86 5.53 -20.10
N SER A 126 -10.05 5.32 -21.39
CA SER A 126 -9.76 6.30 -22.43
C SER A 126 -11.02 6.92 -23.04
N SER A 127 -12.20 6.38 -22.71
CA SER A 127 -13.48 6.85 -23.24
C SER A 127 -14.64 6.60 -22.28
N LEU A 128 -15.76 7.31 -22.49
CA LEU A 128 -17.00 7.09 -21.76
C LEU A 128 -17.61 5.70 -22.02
N LEU A 129 -17.34 5.11 -23.19
CA LEU A 129 -17.81 3.77 -23.52
C LEU A 129 -17.09 2.73 -22.68
N GLU A 130 -15.76 2.80 -22.64
CA GLU A 130 -14.91 1.94 -21.80
C GLU A 130 -15.27 2.08 -20.32
N PHE A 131 -15.50 3.31 -19.85
CA PHE A 131 -15.98 3.55 -18.48
C PHE A 131 -17.30 2.82 -18.18
N LYS A 132 -18.28 2.85 -19.09
CA LYS A 132 -19.56 2.13 -18.89
C LYS A 132 -19.35 0.62 -18.81
N GLU A 133 -18.46 0.05 -19.62
CA GLU A 133 -18.13 -1.37 -19.58
C GLU A 133 -17.51 -1.77 -18.25
N VAL A 134 -16.57 -0.95 -17.74
CA VAL A 134 -15.95 -1.11 -16.43
C VAL A 134 -16.99 -1.12 -15.31
N VAL A 135 -17.88 -0.12 -15.27
CA VAL A 135 -18.90 0.00 -14.24
C VAL A 135 -19.88 -1.19 -14.29
N ASN A 136 -20.32 -1.58 -15.48
CA ASN A 136 -21.18 -2.75 -15.67
C ASN A 136 -20.53 -4.05 -15.16
N SER A 137 -19.24 -4.25 -15.45
CA SER A 137 -18.48 -5.41 -14.96
C SER A 137 -18.36 -5.39 -13.44
N PHE A 138 -18.05 -4.22 -12.87
CA PHE A 138 -17.93 -4.02 -11.43
C PHE A 138 -19.24 -4.37 -10.71
N CYS A 139 -20.38 -3.86 -11.17
CA CYS A 139 -21.66 -4.11 -10.50
C CYS A 139 -22.18 -5.54 -10.68
N LYS A 140 -21.85 -6.22 -11.79
CA LYS A 140 -22.10 -7.67 -11.90
C LYS A 140 -21.35 -8.47 -10.83
N LYS A 141 -20.15 -8.01 -10.45
CA LYS A 141 -19.28 -8.71 -9.49
C LYS A 141 -19.59 -8.37 -8.03
N PHE A 142 -19.81 -7.09 -7.71
CA PHE A 142 -19.94 -6.60 -6.34
C PHE A 142 -21.35 -6.09 -5.98
N GLY A 143 -22.29 -6.19 -6.91
CA GLY A 143 -23.65 -5.70 -6.73
C GLY A 143 -23.80 -4.19 -6.89
N GLU A 144 -25.06 -3.76 -6.98
CA GLU A 144 -25.45 -2.38 -7.29
C GLU A 144 -25.28 -1.42 -6.10
N LYS A 145 -25.08 -1.94 -4.88
CA LYS A 145 -24.90 -1.12 -3.67
C LYS A 145 -23.45 -0.67 -3.43
N SER A 146 -22.52 -1.12 -4.27
CA SER A 146 -21.10 -0.82 -4.11
C SER A 146 -20.76 0.55 -4.69
N SER A 147 -20.25 1.44 -3.85
CA SER A 147 -19.74 2.75 -4.30
C SER A 147 -18.39 2.63 -4.99
N PHE A 148 -18.17 3.49 -5.97
CA PHE A 148 -16.92 3.58 -6.72
C PHE A 148 -16.46 5.03 -6.85
N LEU A 149 -15.17 5.20 -7.03
CA LEU A 149 -14.48 6.48 -7.11
C LEU A 149 -13.84 6.61 -8.49
N ILE A 150 -14.10 7.74 -9.14
CA ILE A 150 -13.53 8.09 -10.44
C ILE A 150 -12.56 9.24 -10.24
N GLU A 151 -11.36 9.12 -10.81
CA GLU A 151 -10.31 10.12 -10.64
C GLU A 151 -9.59 10.42 -11.96
N GLU A 152 -8.96 11.59 -12.02
CA GLU A 152 -7.92 11.86 -13.01
C GLU A 152 -6.79 10.85 -12.88
N GLN A 153 -6.21 10.43 -14.00
CA GLN A 153 -4.99 9.65 -13.97
C GLN A 153 -3.78 10.56 -13.82
N PHE A 154 -2.94 10.24 -12.83
CA PHE A 154 -1.63 10.88 -12.66
C PHE A 154 -0.51 9.90 -12.99
N ASN A 155 0.38 10.29 -13.89
CA ASN A 155 1.51 9.46 -14.29
C ASN A 155 2.70 9.73 -13.37
N GLY A 156 3.05 8.76 -12.55
CA GLY A 156 4.20 8.85 -11.65
C GLY A 156 4.58 7.48 -11.09
N LYS A 157 5.79 7.41 -10.52
CA LYS A 157 6.19 6.26 -9.72
C LYS A 157 5.57 6.36 -8.34
N GLU A 158 5.20 5.21 -7.79
CA GLU A 158 4.56 5.12 -6.49
C GLU A 158 5.57 4.91 -5.36
N TYR A 159 5.43 5.71 -4.32
CA TYR A 159 6.23 5.65 -3.11
C TYR A 159 5.33 5.51 -1.90
N ARG A 160 5.60 4.49 -1.09
CA ARG A 160 4.93 4.27 0.18
C ARG A 160 5.82 4.78 1.29
N VAL A 161 5.29 5.76 2.02
CA VAL A 161 5.99 6.45 3.10
C VAL A 161 5.37 6.04 4.43
N PHE A 162 6.14 5.35 5.27
CA PHE A 162 5.90 5.32 6.70
C PHE A 162 6.37 6.61 7.33
N ILE A 163 5.52 7.24 8.14
CA ILE A 163 5.84 8.42 8.93
C ILE A 163 5.18 8.33 10.29
N ALA A 164 5.93 8.62 11.35
CA ALA A 164 5.44 8.70 12.71
C ALA A 164 5.51 10.12 13.25
N LYS A 165 4.67 10.44 14.24
CA LYS A 165 4.68 11.74 14.95
C LYS A 165 6.01 12.04 15.64
N THR A 166 6.76 11.00 16.01
CA THR A 166 8.13 11.09 16.53
C THR A 166 9.13 11.63 15.50
N GLY A 167 8.74 11.73 14.23
CA GLY A 167 9.59 12.16 13.12
C GLY A 167 10.34 11.03 12.43
N ASN A 168 10.24 9.79 12.91
CA ASN A 168 10.82 8.63 12.22
C ASN A 168 10.04 8.35 10.93
N TYR A 169 10.76 7.96 9.88
CA TYR A 169 10.16 7.61 8.59
C TYR A 169 10.92 6.48 7.90
N ALA A 170 10.25 5.82 6.98
CA ALA A 170 10.84 4.88 6.02
C ALA A 170 10.10 5.03 4.69
N VAL A 171 10.81 4.96 3.58
CA VAL A 171 10.22 5.09 2.25
C VAL A 171 10.59 3.90 1.40
N LEU A 172 9.60 3.34 0.71
CA LEU A 172 9.82 2.32 -0.31
C LEU A 172 9.20 2.75 -1.63
N HIS A 173 9.84 2.38 -2.74
CA HIS A 173 9.22 2.37 -4.06
C HIS A 173 8.64 0.99 -4.31
N ARG A 174 7.42 0.94 -4.85
CA ARG A 174 6.80 -0.29 -5.35
C ARG A 174 6.98 -0.36 -6.85
N ASP A 175 7.76 -1.33 -7.30
CA ASP A 175 8.01 -1.58 -8.72
C ASP A 175 7.12 -2.75 -9.17
N PRO A 176 6.33 -2.62 -10.26
CA PRO A 176 5.54 -3.74 -10.78
C PRO A 176 6.40 -4.95 -11.09
N ALA A 177 5.82 -6.15 -11.02
CA ALA A 177 6.56 -7.39 -11.31
C ALA A 177 7.19 -7.34 -12.70
N TYR A 178 8.48 -7.68 -12.78
CA TYR A 178 9.23 -7.67 -14.02
C TYR A 178 10.22 -8.83 -14.07
N VAL A 179 10.66 -9.15 -15.28
CA VAL A 179 11.78 -10.03 -15.56
C VAL A 179 12.83 -9.29 -16.40
N VAL A 180 14.08 -9.75 -16.33
CA VAL A 180 15.18 -9.16 -17.11
C VAL A 180 15.65 -10.16 -18.15
N GLY A 181 15.60 -9.76 -19.41
CA GLY A 181 16.01 -10.61 -20.52
C GLY A 181 17.49 -10.99 -20.46
N ASN A 182 17.79 -12.22 -20.87
CA ASN A 182 19.14 -12.76 -20.93
C ASN A 182 19.53 -13.29 -22.34
N TRP A 183 18.71 -13.02 -23.37
CA TRP A 183 18.78 -13.57 -24.75
C TRP A 183 18.59 -15.09 -24.89
N ILE A 184 18.46 -15.85 -23.79
CA ILE A 184 18.44 -17.31 -23.82
C ILE A 184 17.06 -17.83 -23.46
N LYS A 185 16.49 -17.33 -22.37
CA LYS A 185 15.23 -17.78 -21.78
C LYS A 185 14.07 -16.91 -22.27
N ASN A 186 12.92 -17.54 -22.49
CA ASN A 186 11.67 -16.81 -22.72
C ASN A 186 11.13 -16.24 -21.40
N ILE A 187 10.12 -15.36 -21.49
CA ILE A 187 9.53 -14.72 -20.31
C ILE A 187 8.98 -15.74 -19.30
N LEU A 188 8.35 -16.84 -19.74
CA LEU A 188 7.88 -17.91 -18.87
C LEU A 188 9.01 -18.49 -18.01
N GLN A 189 10.11 -18.88 -18.63
CA GLN A 189 11.29 -19.42 -17.94
C GLN A 189 11.97 -18.37 -17.05
N LEU A 190 11.97 -17.10 -17.46
CA LEU A 190 12.49 -16.01 -16.62
C LEU A 190 11.62 -15.77 -15.38
N ILE A 191 10.30 -15.96 -15.48
CA ILE A 191 9.37 -15.91 -14.34
C ILE A 191 9.66 -17.06 -13.38
N GLU A 192 9.86 -18.27 -13.88
CA GLU A 192 10.21 -19.44 -13.06
C GLU A 192 11.52 -19.22 -12.30
N ASP A 193 12.58 -18.77 -12.98
CA ASP A 193 13.86 -18.42 -12.34
C ASP A 193 13.70 -17.35 -11.26
N GLU A 194 12.90 -16.31 -11.54
CA GLU A 194 12.64 -15.23 -10.59
C GLU A 194 11.86 -15.73 -9.37
N ASN A 195 10.91 -16.65 -9.55
CA ASN A 195 10.17 -17.25 -8.45
C ASN A 195 11.05 -18.12 -7.55
N ILE A 196 11.98 -18.88 -8.13
CA ILE A 196 12.98 -19.64 -7.35
C ILE A 196 13.81 -18.67 -6.48
N LYS A 197 14.30 -17.58 -7.06
CA LYS A 197 15.05 -16.56 -6.29
C LYS A 197 14.23 -15.92 -5.18
N ARG A 198 12.93 -15.68 -5.42
CA ARG A 198 12.02 -15.11 -4.42
C ARG A 198 11.82 -16.04 -3.24
N GLU A 199 11.71 -17.34 -3.51
CA GLU A 199 11.59 -18.39 -2.49
C GLU A 199 12.88 -18.54 -1.66
N GLU A 200 14.04 -18.53 -2.33
CA GLU A 200 15.37 -18.66 -1.70
C GLU A 200 15.81 -17.40 -0.93
N SER A 201 15.26 -16.23 -1.26
CA SER A 201 15.66 -14.97 -0.61
C SER A 201 15.22 -14.91 0.86
N TYR A 202 16.06 -14.31 1.71
CA TYR A 202 15.71 -13.98 3.10
C TYR A 202 14.48 -13.04 3.20
N SER A 203 14.15 -12.35 2.10
CA SER A 203 12.94 -11.52 1.92
C SER A 203 11.72 -12.27 1.35
N SER A 204 11.75 -13.60 1.27
CA SER A 204 10.63 -14.48 0.85
C SER A 204 9.34 -14.23 1.65
N VAL A 205 9.46 -13.67 2.85
CA VAL A 205 8.37 -13.22 3.71
C VAL A 205 7.48 -12.15 3.06
N CYS A 206 7.97 -11.42 2.05
CA CYS A 206 7.26 -10.32 1.39
C CYS A 206 7.15 -10.45 -0.13
N LEU A 207 7.96 -11.32 -0.75
CA LEU A 207 7.99 -11.51 -2.19
C LEU A 207 7.17 -12.74 -2.54
N CYS A 208 5.90 -12.54 -2.86
CA CYS A 208 5.08 -13.62 -3.35
C CYS A 208 5.63 -14.08 -4.75
N PRO A 209 5.46 -15.37 -5.15
CA PRO A 209 5.85 -15.88 -6.48
C PRO A 209 4.95 -15.41 -7.63
N ILE A 210 5.47 -14.70 -8.63
CA ILE A 210 4.74 -14.25 -9.82
C ILE A 210 3.90 -15.39 -10.43
N ILE A 211 2.58 -15.33 -10.22
CA ILE A 211 1.62 -16.28 -10.81
C ILE A 211 1.41 -15.90 -12.27
N ILE A 212 1.18 -16.89 -13.12
CA ILE A 212 0.82 -16.68 -14.53
C ILE A 212 -0.69 -16.81 -14.64
N ASP A 213 -1.35 -15.70 -14.95
CA ASP A 213 -2.79 -15.62 -15.15
C ASP A 213 -3.13 -14.63 -16.28
N SER A 214 -4.42 -14.37 -16.50
CA SER A 214 -4.91 -13.49 -17.57
C SER A 214 -4.45 -12.03 -17.48
N GLN A 215 -3.92 -11.58 -16.34
CA GLN A 215 -3.38 -10.23 -16.18
C GLN A 215 -1.89 -10.14 -16.58
N VAL A 216 -1.27 -11.18 -17.15
CA VAL A 216 0.14 -11.14 -17.63
C VAL A 216 0.17 -10.54 -19.03
N ILE A 217 0.99 -9.51 -19.23
CA ILE A 217 0.76 -8.54 -20.32
C ILE A 217 1.73 -8.65 -21.50
N PRO A 218 2.86 -9.38 -21.43
CA PRO A 218 3.51 -9.84 -22.66
C PRO A 218 3.21 -11.31 -22.96
N ASN A 219 3.28 -11.67 -24.24
CA ASN A 219 3.31 -13.08 -24.66
C ASN A 219 4.53 -13.75 -24.00
N VAL A 220 4.24 -14.69 -23.09
CA VAL A 220 5.26 -15.32 -22.23
C VAL A 220 6.27 -16.19 -22.98
N HIS A 221 6.01 -16.51 -24.25
CA HIS A 221 6.89 -17.31 -25.09
C HIS A 221 7.97 -16.50 -25.84
N ILE A 222 7.94 -15.16 -25.73
CA ILE A 222 8.95 -14.29 -26.34
C ILE A 222 10.27 -14.36 -25.55
N ILE A 223 11.40 -14.35 -26.26
CA ILE A 223 12.75 -14.19 -25.70
C ILE A 223 13.12 -12.70 -25.72
N PRO A 224 13.22 -12.02 -24.57
CA PRO A 224 13.60 -10.61 -24.52
C PRO A 224 15.10 -10.40 -24.75
N LYS A 225 15.48 -9.18 -25.16
CA LYS A 225 16.89 -8.81 -25.34
C LYS A 225 17.62 -8.81 -24.00
N LYS A 226 18.96 -8.97 -24.00
CA LYS A 226 19.77 -8.83 -22.77
C LYS A 226 19.45 -7.52 -22.09
N TRP A 227 19.31 -7.58 -20.76
CA TRP A 227 19.14 -6.43 -19.90
C TRP A 227 17.84 -5.64 -20.13
N GLU A 228 16.98 -6.12 -21.02
CA GLU A 228 15.67 -5.54 -21.25
C GLU A 228 14.78 -5.89 -20.06
N LYS A 229 14.30 -4.85 -19.37
CA LYS A 229 13.33 -4.99 -18.27
C LYS A 229 11.94 -5.11 -18.87
N ILE A 230 11.33 -6.29 -18.73
CA ILE A 230 9.98 -6.56 -19.19
C ILE A 230 9.05 -6.62 -17.99
N TYR A 231 8.14 -5.66 -17.90
CA TYR A 231 7.06 -5.72 -16.92
C TYR A 231 6.08 -6.82 -17.32
N VAL A 232 5.83 -7.75 -16.40
CA VAL A 232 4.88 -8.84 -16.60
C VAL A 232 3.50 -8.49 -16.03
N ARG A 233 3.39 -7.38 -15.28
CA ARG A 233 2.16 -6.84 -14.68
C ARG A 233 2.10 -5.32 -14.81
N THR A 234 0.89 -4.76 -14.81
CA THR A 234 0.65 -3.30 -14.77
C THR A 234 0.59 -2.73 -13.35
N ASN A 235 0.15 -3.51 -12.35
CA ASN A 235 0.02 -3.04 -10.97
C ASN A 235 1.30 -3.27 -10.15
N SER A 236 1.58 -2.32 -9.25
CA SER A 236 2.73 -2.33 -8.32
C SER A 236 2.42 -3.03 -6.98
N ASN A 237 1.26 -3.70 -6.86
CA ASN A 237 0.85 -4.30 -5.61
C ASN A 237 1.81 -5.41 -5.18
N LEU A 238 2.44 -5.25 -4.02
CA LEU A 238 3.41 -6.21 -3.48
C LEU A 238 2.77 -7.54 -3.08
N ALA A 239 1.52 -7.51 -2.62
CA ALA A 239 0.69 -8.72 -2.44
C ALA A 239 0.45 -9.48 -3.77
N LYS A 240 0.67 -8.81 -4.90
CA LYS A 240 0.65 -9.34 -6.26
C LYS A 240 2.02 -9.16 -6.93
N TRP A 241 3.05 -9.69 -6.28
CA TRP A 241 4.29 -10.06 -6.98
C TRP A 241 5.24 -8.90 -7.32
N GLY A 242 4.96 -7.66 -6.89
CA GLY A 242 5.84 -6.51 -7.08
C GLY A 242 7.18 -6.61 -6.33
N TYR A 243 8.10 -5.70 -6.62
CA TYR A 243 9.40 -5.58 -5.95
C TYR A 243 9.43 -4.34 -5.06
N SER A 244 9.82 -4.48 -3.79
CA SER A 244 9.98 -3.35 -2.86
C SER A 244 11.43 -2.87 -2.85
N ILE A 245 11.63 -1.57 -3.03
CA ILE A 245 12.96 -0.95 -3.05
C ILE A 245 13.01 0.10 -1.94
N ASP A 246 13.88 -0.06 -0.95
CA ASP A 246 14.11 0.98 0.06
C ASP A 246 14.69 2.23 -0.61
N MET A 247 13.98 3.35 -0.44
CA MET A 247 14.33 4.66 -0.98
C MET A 247 14.53 5.69 0.13
N THR A 248 14.57 5.25 1.40
CA THR A 248 14.59 6.13 2.58
C THR A 248 15.75 7.13 2.54
N ASP A 249 16.95 6.71 2.13
CA ASP A 249 18.15 7.56 2.11
C ASP A 249 18.34 8.32 0.78
N SER A 250 17.61 7.95 -0.29
CA SER A 250 17.82 8.45 -1.66
C SER A 250 16.70 9.38 -2.16
N ILE A 251 15.58 9.44 -1.45
CA ILE A 251 14.43 10.26 -1.82
C ILE A 251 14.60 11.73 -1.43
N HIS A 252 14.04 12.64 -2.23
CA HIS A 252 14.09 14.07 -1.90
C HIS A 252 13.23 14.39 -0.67
N SER A 253 13.77 15.20 0.24
CA SER A 253 13.17 15.55 1.54
C SER A 253 11.79 16.22 1.47
N SER A 254 11.43 16.80 0.32
CA SER A 254 10.08 17.33 0.09
C SER A 254 9.00 16.25 0.15
N ILE A 255 9.29 15.00 -0.23
CA ILE A 255 8.33 13.89 -0.09
C ILE A 255 8.07 13.59 1.38
N ILE A 256 9.09 13.61 2.23
CA ILE A 256 8.94 13.45 3.67
C ILE A 256 8.14 14.61 4.28
N SER A 257 8.38 15.82 3.78
CA SER A 257 7.64 17.01 4.20
C SER A 257 6.14 16.93 3.83
N ILE A 258 5.83 16.42 2.64
CA ILE A 258 4.46 16.13 2.19
C ILE A 258 3.83 15.06 3.09
N ALA A 259 4.54 13.96 3.35
CA ALA A 259 4.04 12.88 4.21
C ALA A 259 3.75 13.37 5.64
N LYS A 260 4.64 14.21 6.21
CA LYS A 260 4.42 14.85 7.51
C LYS A 260 3.18 15.76 7.49
N LYS A 261 2.98 16.52 6.41
CA LYS A 261 1.80 17.36 6.23
C LYS A 261 0.51 16.51 6.16
N VAL A 262 0.54 15.40 5.43
CA VAL A 262 -0.58 14.43 5.39
C VAL A 262 -0.88 13.90 6.79
N LEU A 263 0.12 13.39 7.52
CA LEU A 263 -0.08 12.88 8.89
C LEU A 263 -0.69 13.95 9.80
N ASN A 264 -0.24 15.21 9.69
CA ASN A 264 -0.79 16.31 10.48
C ASN A 264 -2.26 16.66 10.14
N SER A 265 -2.74 16.34 8.94
CA SER A 265 -4.16 16.45 8.59
C SER A 265 -5.04 15.42 9.30
N PHE A 266 -4.43 14.37 9.88
CA PHE A 266 -5.07 13.35 10.70
C PHE A 266 -4.44 13.35 12.10
N PRO A 267 -4.63 14.41 12.90
CA PRO A 267 -3.81 14.67 14.07
C PRO A 267 -4.02 13.69 15.23
N TRP A 268 -4.90 12.70 15.10
CA TRP A 268 -5.06 11.62 16.08
C TRP A 268 -4.31 10.34 15.70
N LEU A 269 -3.75 10.25 14.49
CA LEU A 269 -2.91 9.13 14.10
C LEU A 269 -1.50 9.27 14.69
N PRO A 270 -0.98 8.24 15.39
CA PRO A 270 0.40 8.26 15.90
C PRO A 270 1.44 8.10 14.77
N TYR A 271 1.06 7.35 13.74
CA TYR A 271 1.83 7.07 12.54
C TYR A 271 0.85 6.76 11.41
N ALA A 272 1.34 6.83 10.18
CA ALA A 272 0.57 6.43 9.01
C ALA A 272 1.46 5.91 7.90
N TRP A 273 0.81 5.24 6.96
CA TRP A 273 1.35 4.91 5.66
C TRP A 273 0.70 5.71 4.57
N ILE A 274 1.50 6.37 3.76
CA ILE A 274 1.01 7.30 2.78
C ILE A 274 1.56 6.89 1.43
N ASP A 275 0.67 6.64 0.47
CA ASP A 275 1.05 6.33 -0.90
C ASP A 275 1.04 7.62 -1.72
N ILE A 276 2.19 7.92 -2.32
CA ILE A 276 2.46 9.15 -3.05
C ILE A 276 2.94 8.77 -4.45
N LEU A 277 2.26 9.28 -5.48
CA LEU A 277 2.81 9.29 -6.83
C LEU A 277 3.73 10.48 -6.98
N SER A 278 4.88 10.27 -7.61
CA SER A 278 5.80 11.33 -7.99
C SER A 278 6.35 11.09 -9.40
N THR A 279 6.38 12.14 -10.22
CA THR A 279 6.98 12.11 -11.56
C THR A 279 8.48 11.87 -11.49
N ASN A 280 9.15 12.45 -10.48
CA ASN A 280 10.54 12.19 -10.17
C ASN A 280 10.84 12.46 -8.70
N SER A 281 11.16 11.41 -7.94
CA SER A 281 11.28 11.46 -6.48
C SER A 281 12.61 12.02 -5.97
N THR A 282 13.61 12.20 -6.84
CA THR A 282 14.92 12.77 -6.47
C THR A 282 14.96 14.29 -6.56
N PHE A 283 13.91 14.91 -7.10
CA PHE A 283 13.77 16.37 -7.20
C PHE A 283 12.75 16.92 -6.21
N LYS A 284 12.81 18.23 -5.99
CA LYS A 284 11.84 18.94 -5.15
C LYS A 284 10.44 18.85 -5.76
N GLN A 285 9.49 18.48 -4.92
CA GLN A 285 8.10 18.30 -5.32
C GLN A 285 7.30 19.61 -5.27
N ASN A 286 6.33 19.75 -6.17
CA ASN A 286 5.29 20.78 -6.17
C ASN A 286 3.93 20.15 -6.54
N GLN A 287 2.83 20.92 -6.56
CA GLN A 287 1.48 20.39 -6.77
C GLN A 287 1.28 19.63 -8.10
N GLU A 288 2.11 19.89 -9.11
CA GLU A 288 2.08 19.23 -10.43
C GLU A 288 2.95 17.96 -10.49
N THR A 289 3.95 17.83 -9.61
CA THR A 289 4.90 16.70 -9.65
C THR A 289 4.53 15.55 -8.73
N TYR A 290 3.59 15.75 -7.80
CA TYR A 290 3.11 14.70 -6.91
C TYR A 290 1.60 14.69 -6.74
N LYS A 291 1.07 13.51 -6.39
CA LYS A 291 -0.30 13.32 -5.91
C LYS A 291 -0.29 12.31 -4.75
N VAL A 292 -0.97 12.63 -3.66
CA VAL A 292 -1.24 11.65 -2.58
C VAL A 292 -2.44 10.81 -2.97
N LEU A 293 -2.28 9.49 -2.96
CA LEU A 293 -3.31 8.53 -3.36
C LEU A 293 -4.15 8.07 -2.18
N GLU A 294 -3.50 7.70 -1.09
CA GLU A 294 -4.14 7.14 0.08
C GLU A 294 -3.30 7.38 1.34
N VAL A 295 -3.98 7.35 2.47
CA VAL A 295 -3.40 7.30 3.81
C VAL A 295 -4.00 6.09 4.52
N ASN A 296 -3.16 5.29 5.14
CA ASN A 296 -3.53 4.05 5.81
C ASN A 296 -3.07 4.12 7.27
N SER A 297 -3.99 3.83 8.19
CA SER A 297 -3.74 3.79 9.64
C SER A 297 -3.10 2.48 10.11
N ASN A 298 -3.08 1.43 9.28
CA ASN A 298 -2.56 0.10 9.62
C ASN A 298 -1.37 -0.34 8.74
N PRO A 299 -0.13 0.02 9.12
CA PRO A 299 1.05 -0.18 8.28
C PRO A 299 1.53 -1.64 8.21
N TRP A 300 1.70 -2.17 7.01
CA TRP A 300 2.24 -3.52 6.67
C TRP A 300 3.77 -3.62 6.81
N LEU A 301 4.20 -3.81 8.05
CA LEU A 301 5.58 -3.83 8.52
C LEU A 301 6.59 -4.52 7.60
N SER A 302 6.20 -5.69 7.07
CA SER A 302 7.11 -6.59 6.37
C SER A 302 7.82 -5.93 5.17
N MET A 303 7.14 -5.08 4.40
CA MET A 303 7.69 -4.50 3.17
C MET A 303 8.84 -3.53 3.41
N HIS A 304 8.85 -2.82 4.55
CA HIS A 304 9.97 -1.98 4.95
C HIS A 304 11.05 -2.77 5.70
N MET A 305 10.68 -3.83 6.42
CA MET A 305 11.61 -4.65 7.20
C MET A 305 12.40 -5.64 6.34
N PHE A 306 11.83 -6.10 5.22
CA PHE A 306 12.47 -7.02 4.29
C PHE A 306 12.26 -6.54 2.85
N PRO A 307 12.87 -5.39 2.47
CA PRO A 307 12.77 -4.92 1.10
C PRO A 307 13.44 -5.90 0.13
N GLY A 308 12.95 -5.98 -1.10
CA GLY A 308 13.61 -6.74 -2.16
C GLY A 308 15.02 -6.20 -2.45
N THR A 309 15.16 -4.87 -2.51
CA THR A 309 16.45 -4.17 -2.65
C THR A 309 16.57 -3.04 -1.65
N GLY A 310 17.77 -2.83 -1.13
CA GLY A 310 18.10 -1.71 -0.24
C GLY A 310 18.15 -2.11 1.23
N LYS A 311 18.10 -1.14 2.14
CA LYS A 311 18.34 -1.38 3.58
C LYS A 311 17.02 -1.71 4.31
N PRO A 312 16.97 -2.81 5.07
CA PRO A 312 15.90 -3.06 6.04
C PRO A 312 15.64 -1.89 6.99
N ARG A 313 14.37 -1.52 7.18
CA ARG A 313 13.92 -0.50 8.14
C ARG A 313 12.98 -1.13 9.15
N ASN A 314 13.43 -1.24 10.41
CA ASN A 314 12.62 -1.81 11.49
C ASN A 314 11.52 -0.84 11.95
N ILE A 315 10.44 -0.77 11.19
CA ILE A 315 9.29 0.07 11.54
C ILE A 315 8.43 -0.53 12.66
N ALA A 316 8.52 -1.84 12.91
CA ALA A 316 7.92 -2.46 14.09
C ALA A 316 8.49 -1.85 15.38
N LYS A 317 9.81 -1.60 15.43
CA LYS A 317 10.46 -0.91 16.54
C LYS A 317 9.80 0.43 16.85
N ILE A 318 9.56 1.23 15.82
CA ILE A 318 8.98 2.58 15.95
C ILE A 318 7.56 2.48 16.51
N ILE A 319 6.76 1.52 16.02
CA ILE A 319 5.41 1.30 16.53
C ILE A 319 5.43 0.88 18.00
N VAL A 320 6.29 -0.06 18.38
CA VAL A 320 6.41 -0.47 19.79
C VAL A 320 6.96 0.66 20.67
N ASP A 321 7.88 1.51 20.17
CA ASP A 321 8.33 2.71 20.89
C ASP A 321 7.17 3.66 21.19
N ILE A 322 6.19 3.74 20.29
CA ILE A 322 5.01 4.61 20.46
C ILE A 322 3.97 3.98 21.39
N ILE A 323 3.73 2.66 21.27
CA ILE A 323 2.76 1.96 22.12
C ILE A 323 3.28 1.81 23.54
N PHE A 324 4.56 1.47 23.72
CA PHE A 324 5.20 1.23 25.03
C PHE A 324 6.44 2.14 25.21
N PRO A 325 6.27 3.46 25.34
CA PRO A 325 7.39 4.41 25.42
C PRO A 325 8.30 4.18 26.64
N GLU A 326 7.80 3.56 27.71
CA GLU A 326 8.57 3.19 28.89
C GLU A 326 9.55 2.01 28.68
N THR A 327 9.61 1.47 27.46
CA THR A 327 10.53 0.38 27.06
C THR A 327 11.69 0.85 26.18
N ILE A 328 11.77 2.15 25.89
CA ILE A 328 12.80 2.76 25.04
C ILE A 328 14.18 2.74 25.72
#